data_AF-A0A496NBQ1-F1
#
_entry.id   AF-A0A496NBQ1-F1
#
_cell.length_a   1.000
_cell.length_b   1.000
_cell.length_c   1.000
_cell.angle_alpha   90.00
_cell.angle_beta   90.00
_cell.angle_gamma   90.00
#
_symmetry.space_group_name_H-M   'P 1'
#
loop_
_entity.id
_entity.type
_entity.pdbx_description
1 polymer ?
#
loop_
_entity_poly.entity_id
_entity_poly.type
_entity_poly.pdbx_seq_one_letter_code
_entity_poly.pdbx_strand_id
1 'polypeptide(L)'
;MTPSIILFFSVAALLSVLLALMVILPWFKAKKANDNQLLALNVQVFETRIAELLADKQAGKIDDVAFDAYQAELKRQLIAAQTYQQSYPAVSKKSRIIVMVWIPILAILAYLMTSDRTSVFKLWTAQDTVGQIADDLLTGKLDTPPDWAKKDSIALISAMQTNVYQHAYDPNRWMRLSELFLALDAQPQAVEALARAYRLNPTDSQIAMTYAQTSFFANNGILDNTAKNAVLEILKTTPDHEGALMMMAMGEMRAGNLDAAKAWIARLRTHVAKKSGDRSQALQSLDELTAKINEQEQKIKQGVVISVFVDKSLLAEMQKTDTLFVSISDSQGGAPYAVKKLSANELTSGKLNVSLSDLDAMMPEHTLSAAQNAGKELIVRAHISKSGTAATQKGDLLASPIVIGKKQQTAELNINQVAP
;
A
#
# COMPACT_ATOMS: atom_id res chain seq x y z
N MET A 1 -4.84 32.75 10.11
CA MET A 1 -4.11 31.59 10.67
C MET A 1 -5.15 30.62 11.20
N THR A 2 -5.12 29.36 10.77
CA THR A 2 -6.13 28.37 11.20
C THR A 2 -6.00 28.05 12.70
N PRO A 3 -7.07 27.63 13.39
CA PRO A 3 -7.03 27.31 14.82
C PRO A 3 -5.97 26.25 15.17
N SER A 4 -5.73 25.28 14.29
CA SER A 4 -4.68 24.25 14.48
C SER A 4 -3.27 24.82 14.39
N ILE A 5 -3.03 25.79 13.50
CA ILE A 5 -1.77 26.51 13.40
C ILE A 5 -1.53 27.34 14.67
N ILE A 6 -2.56 28.05 15.14
CA ILE A 6 -2.50 28.83 16.37
C ILE A 6 -2.20 27.92 17.57
N LEU A 7 -2.87 26.77 17.67
CA LEU A 7 -2.63 25.79 18.73
C LEU A 7 -1.20 25.26 18.72
N PHE A 8 -0.70 24.80 17.56
CA PHE A 8 0.66 24.28 17.42
C PHE A 8 1.70 25.32 17.84
N PHE A 9 1.62 26.54 17.30
CA PHE A 9 2.57 27.60 17.65
C PHE A 9 2.44 28.03 19.12
N SER A 10 1.23 28.01 19.70
CA SER A 10 1.03 28.32 21.12
C SER A 10 1.68 27.28 22.03
N VAL A 11 1.53 25.99 21.72
CA VAL A 11 2.15 24.89 22.47
C VAL A 11 3.68 24.91 22.31
N ALA A 12 4.17 25.13 21.09
CA ALA A 12 5.60 25.24 20.82
C ALA A 12 6.24 26.46 21.53
N ALA A 13 5.54 27.60 21.56
CA ALA A 13 5.97 28.78 22.30
C ALA A 13 5.99 28.51 23.81
N LEU A 14 4.95 27.88 24.35
CA LEU A 14 4.89 27.48 25.77
C LEU A 14 6.06 26.57 26.15
N LEU A 15 6.32 25.51 25.37
CA LEU A 15 7.43 24.58 25.59
C LEU A 15 8.78 25.28 25.53
N SER A 16 8.97 26.19 24.58
CA SER A 16 10.21 26.98 24.45
C SER A 16 10.45 27.88 25.67
N VAL A 17 9.40 28.52 26.19
CA VAL A 17 9.48 29.33 27.41
C VAL A 17 9.79 28.47 28.64
N LEU A 18 9.17 27.29 28.76
CA LEU A 18 9.43 26.36 29.86
C LEU A 18 10.89 25.86 29.85
N LEU A 19 11.41 25.48 28.68
CA LEU A 19 12.81 25.09 28.50
C LEU A 19 13.76 26.23 28.84
N ALA A 20 13.47 27.44 28.37
CA ALA A 20 14.26 28.62 28.72
C ALA A 20 14.26 28.88 30.24
N LEU A 21 13.10 28.79 30.90
CA LEU A 21 13.00 28.89 32.36
C LEU A 21 13.84 27.81 33.05
N MET A 22 13.75 26.55 32.63
CA MET A 22 14.51 25.44 33.20
C MET A 22 16.03 25.67 33.12
N VAL A 23 16.53 26.22 32.00
CA VAL A 23 17.95 26.53 31.81
C VAL A 23 18.39 27.76 32.63
N ILE A 24 17.53 28.77 32.79
CA ILE A 24 17.90 30.04 33.45
C ILE A 24 17.72 29.96 34.98
N LEU A 25 16.80 29.15 35.49
CA LEU A 25 16.56 28.93 36.92
C LEU A 25 17.83 28.64 37.76
N PRO A 26 18.75 27.74 37.36
CA PRO A 26 19.99 27.53 38.13
C PRO A 26 20.87 28.78 38.21
N TRP A 27 20.86 29.65 37.20
CA TRP A 27 21.60 30.92 37.21
C TRP A 27 20.98 32.03 38.06
N PHE A 28 19.70 31.93 38.41
CA PHE A 28 19.10 32.79 39.44
C PHE A 28 19.45 32.34 40.85
N LYS A 29 19.69 31.04 41.06
CA LYS A 29 20.15 30.49 42.35
C LYS A 29 21.65 30.66 42.59
N ALA A 30 22.42 31.04 41.56
CA ALA A 30 23.82 31.42 41.69
C ALA A 30 23.93 32.72 42.50
N LYS A 31 24.10 32.59 43.83
CA LYS A 31 24.54 33.71 44.68
C LYS A 31 25.91 34.18 44.16
N LYS A 32 26.23 35.47 44.33
CA LYS A 32 27.63 35.92 44.25
C LYS A 32 28.42 34.92 45.10
N ALA A 33 29.40 34.25 44.50
CA ALA A 33 30.41 33.57 45.28
C ALA A 33 31.11 34.68 46.06
N ASN A 34 30.55 35.03 47.22
CA ASN A 34 31.26 35.85 48.18
C ASN A 34 32.36 34.91 48.64
N ASP A 35 33.55 35.18 48.13
CA ASP A 35 34.80 34.55 48.51
C ASP A 35 35.21 34.96 49.94
N ASN A 36 34.21 35.13 50.81
CA ASN A 36 34.32 35.37 52.24
C ASN A 36 34.95 34.18 52.94
N GLN A 37 34.96 32.98 52.32
CA GLN A 37 35.67 31.82 52.86
C GLN A 37 37.18 32.04 52.90
N LEU A 38 37.78 32.58 51.83
CA LEU A 38 39.21 32.89 51.82
C LEU A 38 39.55 34.06 52.76
N LEU A 39 38.68 35.08 52.83
CA LEU A 39 38.86 36.19 53.75
C LEU A 39 38.73 35.75 55.22
N ALA A 40 37.73 34.94 55.55
CA ALA A 40 37.54 34.40 56.89
C ALA A 40 38.72 33.50 57.30
N LEU A 41 39.23 32.68 56.37
CA LEU A 41 40.41 31.86 56.59
C LEU A 41 41.67 32.73 56.83
N ASN A 42 41.89 33.78 56.03
CA ASN A 42 43.02 34.69 56.20
C ASN A 42 42.96 35.46 57.53
N VAL A 43 41.76 35.89 57.95
CA VAL A 43 41.54 36.53 59.26
C VAL A 43 41.81 35.54 60.39
N GLN A 44 41.34 34.29 60.29
CA GLN A 44 41.58 33.26 61.30
C GLN A 44 43.08 32.93 61.46
N VAL A 45 43.81 32.84 60.34
CA VAL A 45 45.27 32.64 60.36
C VAL A 45 45.96 33.84 61.02
N PHE A 46 45.54 35.06 60.71
CA PHE A 46 46.06 36.27 61.35
C PHE A 46 45.83 36.29 62.86
N GLU A 47 44.61 35.98 63.33
CA GLU A 47 44.30 35.90 64.76
C GLU A 47 45.18 34.88 65.48
N THR A 48 45.41 33.72 64.84
CA THR A 48 46.29 32.67 65.37
C THR A 48 47.74 33.15 65.49
N ARG A 49 48.26 33.83 64.45
CA ARG A 49 49.63 34.38 64.46
C ARG A 49 49.84 35.47 65.50
N ILE A 50 48.83 36.29 65.76
CA ILE A 50 48.89 37.30 66.82
C ILE A 50 48.90 36.65 68.21
N ALA A 51 48.12 35.58 68.41
CA ALA A 51 48.12 34.83 69.66
C ALA A 51 49.50 34.17 69.92
N GLU A 52 50.14 33.61 68.90
CA GLU A 52 51.50 33.06 68.98
C GLU A 52 52.53 34.14 69.36
N LEU A 53 52.49 35.31 68.69
CA LEU A 53 53.36 36.45 69.01
C LEU A 53 53.20 36.93 70.46
N LEU A 54 51.96 36.93 70.97
CA LEU A 54 51.68 37.35 72.34
C LEU A 54 52.25 36.34 73.36
N ALA A 55 52.13 35.05 73.07
CA ALA A 55 52.73 33.99 73.90
C ALA A 55 54.27 34.08 73.92
N ASP A 56 54.91 34.36 72.78
CA ASP A 56 56.37 34.53 72.70
C ASP A 56 56.87 35.77 73.44
N LYS A 57 56.08 36.86 73.43
CA LYS A 57 56.34 38.05 74.25
C LYS A 57 56.24 37.72 75.75
N GLN A 58 55.20 37.01 76.18
CA GLN A 58 55.02 36.61 77.58
C GLN A 58 56.12 35.64 78.06
N ALA A 59 56.62 34.80 77.15
CA ALA A 59 57.76 33.91 77.41
C ALA A 59 59.12 34.64 77.38
N GLY A 60 59.15 35.95 77.12
CA GLY A 60 60.36 36.77 77.10
C GLY A 60 61.27 36.53 75.89
N LYS A 61 60.78 35.89 74.82
CA LYS A 61 61.57 35.60 73.61
C LYS A 61 61.69 36.81 72.67
N ILE A 62 60.76 37.75 72.75
CA ILE A 62 60.73 38.99 71.96
C ILE A 62 60.42 40.18 72.87
N ASP A 63 60.96 41.35 72.56
CA ASP A 63 60.71 42.59 73.28
C ASP A 63 59.49 43.33 72.71
N ASP A 64 59.07 44.41 73.39
CA ASP A 64 57.91 45.21 72.98
C ASP A 64 58.07 45.81 71.58
N VAL A 65 59.30 46.23 71.24
CA VAL A 65 59.60 46.87 69.95
C VAL A 65 59.49 45.86 68.80
N ALA A 66 60.01 44.65 68.97
CA ALA A 66 59.88 43.58 67.98
C ALA A 66 58.43 43.11 67.83
N PHE A 67 57.68 43.01 68.94
CA PHE A 67 56.25 42.65 68.89
C PHE A 67 55.43 43.65 68.04
N ASP A 68 55.61 44.95 68.27
CA ASP A 68 54.89 45.98 67.51
C ASP A 68 55.27 45.98 66.03
N ALA A 69 56.56 45.76 65.71
CA ALA A 69 57.04 45.65 64.34
C ALA A 69 56.42 44.43 63.61
N TYR A 70 56.40 43.26 64.24
CA TYR A 70 55.79 42.06 63.64
C TYR A 70 54.28 42.17 63.50
N GLN A 71 53.60 42.78 64.47
CA GLN A 71 52.17 43.04 64.38
C GLN A 71 51.85 43.98 63.21
N ALA A 72 52.64 45.03 63.00
CA ALA A 72 52.47 45.96 61.90
C ALA A 72 52.63 45.25 60.54
N GLU A 73 53.62 44.37 60.40
CA GLU A 73 53.84 43.59 59.17
C GLU A 73 52.71 42.60 58.90
N LEU A 74 52.23 41.86 59.91
CA LEU A 74 51.08 40.96 59.76
C LEU A 74 49.81 41.72 59.35
N LYS A 75 49.57 42.90 59.92
CA LYS A 75 48.44 43.77 59.53
C LYS A 75 48.59 44.19 58.06
N ARG A 76 49.81 44.53 57.63
CA ARG A 76 50.11 44.89 56.24
C ARG A 76 49.87 43.71 55.29
N GLN A 77 50.25 42.50 55.67
CA GLN A 77 50.00 41.29 54.90
C GLN A 77 48.50 40.97 54.79
N LEU A 78 47.72 41.13 55.86
CA LEU A 78 46.27 40.95 55.83
C LEU A 78 45.60 41.95 54.86
N ILE A 79 46.04 43.21 54.89
CA ILE A 79 45.56 44.26 53.97
C ILE A 79 45.96 43.95 52.53
N ALA A 80 47.20 43.50 52.30
CA ALA A 80 47.67 43.08 50.97
C ALA A 80 46.86 41.88 50.43
N ALA A 81 46.53 40.91 51.28
CA ALA A 81 45.73 39.75 50.91
C ALA A 81 44.27 40.12 50.55
N GLN A 82 43.70 41.16 51.14
CA GLN A 82 42.39 41.70 50.74
C GLN A 82 42.38 42.27 49.31
N THR A 83 43.54 42.69 48.79
CA THR A 83 43.62 43.39 47.50
C THR A 83 43.57 42.44 46.30
N TYR A 84 43.86 41.15 46.48
CA TYR A 84 43.90 40.13 45.40
C TYR A 84 42.58 39.39 45.15
N GLN A 85 41.46 39.87 45.68
CA GLN A 85 40.15 39.26 45.47
C GLN A 85 39.67 39.52 44.04
N GLN A 86 40.04 38.62 43.11
CA GLN A 86 39.51 38.57 41.75
C GLN A 86 38.03 38.21 41.80
N SER A 87 37.18 39.24 41.94
CA SER A 87 35.74 39.10 41.84
C SER A 87 35.39 38.81 40.38
N TYR A 88 35.15 37.55 40.04
CA TYR A 88 34.57 37.20 38.76
C TYR A 88 33.18 37.85 38.68
N PRO A 89 32.94 38.76 37.72
CA PRO A 89 31.65 39.41 37.62
C PRO A 89 30.58 38.35 37.36
N ALA A 90 29.57 38.30 38.23
CA ALA A 90 28.40 37.46 37.99
C ALA A 90 27.83 37.78 36.60
N VAL A 91 27.45 36.73 35.85
CA VAL A 91 26.86 36.84 34.50
C VAL A 91 25.84 37.97 34.47
N SER A 92 26.14 39.02 33.71
CA SER A 92 25.40 40.29 33.74
C SER A 92 23.94 40.10 33.35
N LYS A 93 23.03 40.91 33.91
CA LYS A 93 21.61 40.91 33.53
C LYS A 93 21.42 41.02 32.01
N LYS A 94 22.27 41.81 31.33
CA LYS A 94 22.27 41.97 29.86
C LYS A 94 22.58 40.66 29.14
N SER A 95 23.64 39.94 29.54
CA SER A 95 23.98 38.65 28.93
C SER A 95 22.90 37.58 29.12
N ARG A 96 22.20 37.58 30.26
CA ARG A 96 21.07 36.67 30.52
C ARG A 96 19.89 36.96 29.60
N ILE A 97 19.55 38.24 29.42
CA ILE A 97 18.48 38.67 28.49
C ILE A 97 18.84 38.31 27.06
N ILE A 98 20.10 38.49 26.66
CA ILE A 98 20.60 38.10 25.33
C ILE A 98 20.35 36.59 25.11
N VAL A 99 20.80 35.73 26.02
CA VAL A 99 20.59 34.27 25.88
C VAL A 99 19.10 33.91 25.87
N MET A 100 18.29 34.56 26.71
CA MET A 100 16.84 34.34 26.79
C MET A 100 16.11 34.71 25.49
N VAL A 101 16.60 35.72 24.77
CA VAL A 101 16.02 36.17 23.50
C VAL A 101 16.57 35.36 22.32
N TRP A 102 17.87 35.03 22.33
CA TRP A 102 18.50 34.36 21.21
C TRP A 102 18.17 32.88 21.10
N ILE A 103 17.97 32.16 22.22
CA ILE A 103 17.54 30.75 22.18
C ILE A 103 16.23 30.56 21.41
N PRO A 104 15.12 31.26 21.71
CA PRO A 104 13.87 31.10 20.97
C PRO A 104 13.99 31.60 19.53
N ILE A 105 14.75 32.68 19.27
CA ILE A 105 14.98 33.16 17.90
C ILE A 105 15.70 32.09 17.07
N LEU A 106 16.80 31.52 17.57
CA LEU A 106 17.55 30.48 16.88
C LEU A 106 16.73 29.20 16.72
N ALA A 107 15.89 28.85 17.70
CA ALA A 107 14.97 27.72 17.59
C ALA A 107 13.91 27.95 16.49
N ILE A 108 13.34 29.16 16.39
CA ILE A 108 12.41 29.53 15.31
C ILE A 108 13.12 29.49 13.96
N LEU A 109 14.34 29.99 13.88
CA LEU A 109 15.11 30.05 12.63
C LEU A 109 15.54 28.65 12.16
N ALA A 110 16.01 27.81 13.09
CA ALA A 110 16.30 26.40 12.87
C ALA A 110 15.06 25.64 12.45
N TYR A 111 13.91 25.86 13.11
CA TYR A 111 12.64 25.35 12.65
C TYR A 111 12.47 25.77 11.19
N LEU A 112 12.38 27.07 10.89
CA LEU A 112 12.06 27.60 9.56
C LEU A 112 12.96 27.05 8.44
N MET A 113 14.27 26.87 8.68
CA MET A 113 15.24 26.43 7.66
C MET A 113 15.35 24.91 7.44
N THR A 114 14.97 24.06 8.40
CA THR A 114 15.38 22.63 8.38
C THR A 114 14.43 21.70 7.60
N SER A 115 13.24 22.15 7.16
CA SER A 115 12.29 21.26 6.47
C SER A 115 11.48 21.96 5.38
N ASP A 116 11.32 21.29 4.24
CA ASP A 116 10.27 21.60 3.27
C ASP A 116 8.91 21.30 3.92
N ARG A 117 8.10 22.34 4.11
CA ARG A 117 6.77 22.26 4.75
C ARG A 117 5.63 22.45 3.76
N THR A 118 5.96 22.58 2.48
CA THR A 118 4.97 22.91 1.46
C THR A 118 3.84 21.88 1.43
N SER A 119 4.14 20.58 1.58
CA SER A 119 3.14 19.51 1.61
C SER A 119 2.19 19.58 2.80
N VAL A 120 2.70 19.84 4.01
CA VAL A 120 1.88 19.96 5.23
C VAL A 120 0.98 21.20 5.14
N PHE A 121 1.55 22.32 4.70
CA PHE A 121 0.78 23.55 4.54
C PHE A 121 -0.30 23.39 3.46
N LYS A 122 0.03 22.78 2.31
CA LYS A 122 -0.94 22.45 1.25
C LYS A 122 -2.09 21.57 1.78
N LEU A 123 -1.78 20.53 2.55
CA LEU A 123 -2.80 19.67 3.16
C LEU A 123 -3.72 20.46 4.10
N TRP A 124 -3.15 21.29 4.97
CA TRP A 124 -3.94 22.13 5.88
C TRP A 124 -4.77 23.18 5.15
N THR A 125 -4.21 23.83 4.12
CA THR A 125 -4.95 24.76 3.26
C THR A 125 -6.09 24.06 2.53
N ALA A 126 -5.85 22.87 1.98
CA ALA A 126 -6.90 22.07 1.35
C ALA A 126 -8.03 21.73 2.34
N GLN A 127 -7.68 21.35 3.57
CA GLN A 127 -8.69 21.07 4.60
C GLN A 127 -9.50 22.32 4.98
N ASP A 128 -8.87 23.49 5.00
CA ASP A 128 -9.51 24.77 5.34
C ASP A 128 -10.42 25.28 4.21
N THR A 129 -10.00 25.14 2.95
CA THR A 129 -10.73 25.66 1.78
C THR A 129 -11.84 24.73 1.30
N VAL A 130 -11.56 23.43 1.21
CA VAL A 130 -12.47 22.43 0.60
C VAL A 130 -12.89 21.31 1.57
N GLY A 131 -12.47 21.35 2.83
CA GLY A 131 -12.80 20.30 3.81
C GLY A 131 -14.30 20.14 4.07
N GLN A 132 -15.06 21.24 4.12
CA GLN A 132 -16.52 21.17 4.27
C GLN A 132 -17.19 20.57 3.03
N ILE A 133 -16.73 20.94 1.83
CA ILE A 133 -17.24 20.37 0.58
C ILE A 133 -16.92 18.88 0.51
N ALA A 134 -15.70 18.48 0.89
CA ALA A 134 -15.33 17.09 0.99
C ALA A 134 -16.27 16.32 1.93
N ASP A 135 -16.60 16.87 3.11
CA ASP A 135 -17.56 16.26 4.03
C ASP A 135 -18.97 16.15 3.42
N ASP A 136 -19.45 17.22 2.79
CA ASP A 136 -20.79 17.25 2.19
C ASP A 136 -20.93 16.28 1.01
N LEU A 137 -19.87 16.12 0.19
CA LEU A 137 -19.80 15.12 -0.88
C LEU A 137 -19.78 13.69 -0.31
N LEU A 138 -18.97 13.45 0.72
CA LEU A 138 -18.82 12.13 1.33
C LEU A 138 -20.07 11.69 2.12
N THR A 139 -20.83 12.64 2.65
CA THR A 139 -22.10 12.38 3.35
C THR A 139 -23.32 12.40 2.45
N GLY A 140 -23.15 12.70 1.15
CA GLY A 140 -24.24 12.76 0.18
C GLY A 140 -25.17 13.98 0.34
N LYS A 141 -24.75 15.02 1.07
CA LYS A 141 -25.46 16.32 1.08
C LYS A 141 -25.27 17.08 -0.23
N LEU A 142 -24.20 16.76 -0.95
CA LEU A 142 -23.86 17.31 -2.24
C LEU A 142 -23.49 16.17 -3.19
N ASP A 143 -24.03 16.17 -4.41
CA ASP A 143 -23.72 15.13 -5.40
C ASP A 143 -22.55 15.49 -6.31
N THR A 144 -22.35 16.78 -6.58
CA THR A 144 -21.28 17.25 -7.47
C THR A 144 -20.51 18.42 -6.86
N PRO A 145 -19.17 18.44 -6.99
CA PRO A 145 -18.37 19.53 -6.46
C PRO A 145 -18.69 20.85 -7.17
N PRO A 146 -18.69 22.00 -6.46
CA PRO A 146 -18.80 23.31 -7.09
C PRO A 146 -17.64 23.58 -8.06
N ASP A 147 -17.87 24.39 -9.10
CA ASP A 147 -16.87 24.59 -10.16
C ASP A 147 -15.56 25.21 -9.67
N TRP A 148 -15.60 26.03 -8.63
CA TRP A 148 -14.38 26.55 -8.01
C TRP A 148 -13.58 25.47 -7.27
N ALA A 149 -14.24 24.48 -6.68
CA ALA A 149 -13.59 23.36 -5.99
C ALA A 149 -13.04 22.33 -6.99
N LYS A 150 -13.68 22.18 -8.15
CA LYS A 150 -13.16 21.37 -9.27
C LYS A 150 -11.82 21.89 -9.80
N LYS A 151 -11.61 23.22 -9.78
CA LYS A 151 -10.35 23.84 -10.23
C LYS A 151 -9.15 23.42 -9.37
N ASP A 152 -9.38 23.08 -8.11
CA ASP A 152 -8.36 22.54 -7.20
C ASP A 152 -8.67 21.08 -6.82
N SER A 153 -8.75 20.23 -7.83
CA SER A 153 -9.09 18.81 -7.69
C SER A 153 -8.14 18.07 -6.75
N ILE A 154 -6.85 18.44 -6.75
CA ILE A 154 -5.83 17.84 -5.87
C ILE A 154 -6.13 18.14 -4.40
N ALA A 155 -6.44 19.40 -4.07
CA ALA A 155 -6.84 19.76 -2.71
C ALA A 155 -8.12 19.02 -2.29
N LEU A 156 -9.12 18.94 -3.17
CA LEU A 156 -10.38 18.26 -2.88
C LEU A 156 -10.19 16.77 -2.61
N ILE A 157 -9.41 16.06 -3.45
CA ILE A 157 -9.10 14.64 -3.26
C ILE A 157 -8.38 14.44 -1.92
N SER A 158 -7.38 15.27 -1.62
CA SER A 158 -6.63 15.19 -0.37
C SER A 158 -7.51 15.43 0.87
N ALA A 159 -8.43 16.39 0.79
CA ALA A 159 -9.38 16.66 1.86
C ALA A 159 -10.39 15.51 2.04
N MET A 160 -10.89 14.92 0.94
CA MET A 160 -11.77 13.75 1.00
C MET A 160 -11.06 12.55 1.62
N GLN A 161 -9.85 12.21 1.18
CA GLN A 161 -9.08 11.12 1.78
C GLN A 161 -8.86 11.34 3.28
N THR A 162 -8.41 12.54 3.68
CA THR A 162 -8.18 12.89 5.08
C THR A 162 -9.46 12.75 5.91
N ASN A 163 -10.59 13.23 5.38
CA ASN A 163 -11.88 13.13 6.04
C ASN A 163 -12.32 11.66 6.22
N VAL A 164 -12.16 10.82 5.19
CA VAL A 164 -12.45 9.38 5.29
C VAL A 164 -11.56 8.71 6.33
N TYR A 165 -10.28 9.04 6.41
CA TYR A 165 -9.39 8.50 7.45
C TYR A 165 -9.77 8.94 8.87
N GLN A 166 -10.26 10.17 9.04
CA GLN A 166 -10.78 10.64 10.33
C GLN A 166 -12.07 9.90 10.73
N HIS A 167 -12.86 9.48 9.75
CA HIS A 167 -14.11 8.73 9.92
C HIS A 167 -13.97 7.29 9.43
N ALA A 168 -12.86 6.62 9.77
CA ALA A 168 -12.47 5.34 9.16
C ALA A 168 -13.44 4.17 9.40
N TYR A 169 -14.43 4.34 10.27
CA TYR A 169 -15.49 3.37 10.61
C TYR A 169 -16.79 3.61 9.82
N ASP A 170 -16.89 4.68 9.03
CA ASP A 170 -18.07 4.98 8.21
C ASP A 170 -17.98 4.31 6.83
N PRO A 171 -18.76 3.25 6.56
CA PRO A 171 -18.70 2.53 5.30
C PRO A 171 -19.12 3.38 4.08
N ASN A 172 -20.03 4.34 4.27
CA ASN A 172 -20.54 5.16 3.18
C ASN A 172 -19.48 6.13 2.67
N ARG A 173 -18.67 6.69 3.57
CA ARG A 173 -17.54 7.56 3.18
C ARG A 173 -16.50 6.79 2.36
N TRP A 174 -16.21 5.54 2.72
CA TRP A 174 -15.35 4.67 1.91
C TRP A 174 -15.95 4.36 0.54
N MET A 175 -17.26 4.13 0.46
CA MET A 175 -17.96 3.94 -0.81
C MET A 175 -17.85 5.19 -1.70
N ARG A 176 -18.16 6.39 -1.17
CA ARG A 176 -18.04 7.64 -1.93
C ARG A 176 -16.61 7.96 -2.36
N LEU A 177 -15.62 7.63 -1.52
CA LEU A 177 -14.22 7.76 -1.90
C LEU A 177 -13.86 6.85 -3.08
N SER A 178 -14.45 5.64 -3.15
CA SER A 178 -14.25 4.75 -4.29
C SER A 178 -14.83 5.31 -5.60
N GLU A 179 -15.98 5.98 -5.53
CA GLU A 179 -16.61 6.62 -6.70
C GLU A 179 -15.70 7.72 -7.27
N LEU A 180 -15.06 8.49 -6.39
CA LEU A 180 -14.03 9.46 -6.78
C LEU A 180 -12.84 8.78 -7.48
N PHE A 181 -12.32 7.68 -6.91
CA PHE A 181 -11.22 6.94 -7.54
C PHE A 181 -11.61 6.36 -8.89
N LEU A 182 -12.84 5.86 -9.05
CA LEU A 182 -13.36 5.41 -10.35
C LEU A 182 -13.44 6.56 -11.36
N ALA A 183 -13.88 7.74 -10.95
CA ALA A 183 -13.93 8.92 -11.81
C ALA A 183 -12.53 9.39 -12.26
N LEU A 184 -11.48 9.03 -11.51
CA LEU A 184 -10.08 9.32 -11.81
C LEU A 184 -9.35 8.17 -12.53
N ASP A 185 -10.08 7.12 -12.93
CA ASP A 185 -9.53 5.87 -13.51
C ASP A 185 -8.50 5.16 -12.59
N ALA A 186 -8.58 5.43 -11.28
CA ALA A 186 -7.73 4.83 -10.25
C ALA A 186 -8.39 3.55 -9.70
N GLN A 187 -8.58 2.56 -10.59
CA GLN A 187 -9.31 1.33 -10.25
C GLN A 187 -8.74 0.55 -9.05
N PRO A 188 -7.42 0.37 -8.89
CA PRO A 188 -6.88 -0.35 -7.73
C PRO A 188 -7.27 0.31 -6.39
N GLN A 189 -7.21 1.64 -6.33
CA GLN A 189 -7.58 2.41 -5.14
C GLN A 189 -9.09 2.38 -4.88
N ALA A 190 -9.90 2.36 -5.94
CA ALA A 190 -11.35 2.18 -5.83
C ALA A 190 -11.71 0.82 -5.22
N VAL A 191 -11.09 -0.27 -5.70
CA VAL A 191 -11.30 -1.62 -5.15
C VAL A 191 -10.91 -1.67 -3.68
N GLU A 192 -9.79 -1.06 -3.29
CA GLU A 192 -9.33 -1.04 -1.89
C GLU A 192 -10.32 -0.29 -0.98
N ALA A 193 -10.79 0.89 -1.41
CA ALA A 193 -11.79 1.66 -0.67
C ALA A 193 -13.10 0.88 -0.52
N LEU A 194 -13.59 0.22 -1.58
CA LEU A 194 -14.78 -0.63 -1.52
C LEU A 194 -14.58 -1.86 -0.66
N ALA A 195 -13.40 -2.49 -0.69
CA ALA A 195 -13.08 -3.61 0.18
C ALA A 195 -13.09 -3.20 1.65
N ARG A 196 -12.71 -1.95 1.98
CA ARG A 196 -12.86 -1.41 3.33
C ARG A 196 -14.33 -1.14 3.67
N ALA A 197 -15.10 -0.53 2.77
CA ALA A 197 -16.55 -0.32 2.95
C ALA A 197 -17.29 -1.63 3.21
N TYR A 198 -17.04 -2.66 2.39
CA TYR A 198 -17.66 -3.98 2.49
C TYR A 198 -17.30 -4.70 3.80
N ARG A 199 -16.05 -4.60 4.26
CA ARG A 199 -15.65 -5.16 5.57
C ARG A 199 -16.35 -4.48 6.75
N LEU A 200 -16.67 -3.19 6.64
CA LEU A 200 -17.35 -2.44 7.69
C LEU A 200 -18.86 -2.71 7.72
N ASN A 201 -19.47 -2.92 6.55
CA ASN A 201 -20.89 -3.23 6.44
C ASN A 201 -21.16 -4.26 5.31
N PRO A 202 -20.96 -5.56 5.57
CA PRO A 202 -21.11 -6.60 4.56
C PRO A 202 -22.57 -6.91 4.21
N THR A 203 -23.51 -6.50 5.07
CA THR A 203 -24.95 -6.69 4.88
C THR A 203 -25.59 -5.68 3.95
N ASP A 204 -24.90 -4.57 3.68
CA ASP A 204 -25.38 -3.57 2.74
C ASP A 204 -25.22 -4.06 1.30
N SER A 205 -26.36 -4.37 0.67
CA SER A 205 -26.39 -4.89 -0.69
C SER A 205 -25.78 -3.94 -1.72
N GLN A 206 -25.89 -2.62 -1.54
CA GLN A 206 -25.32 -1.65 -2.48
C GLN A 206 -23.79 -1.68 -2.39
N ILE A 207 -23.23 -1.64 -1.18
CA ILE A 207 -21.78 -1.70 -0.98
C ILE A 207 -21.22 -3.04 -1.49
N ALA A 208 -21.85 -4.15 -1.12
CA ALA A 208 -21.44 -5.48 -1.55
C ALA A 208 -21.48 -5.64 -3.08
N MET A 209 -22.53 -5.13 -3.72
CA MET A 209 -22.70 -5.23 -5.17
C MET A 209 -21.73 -4.32 -5.92
N THR A 210 -21.47 -3.11 -5.42
CA THR A 210 -20.47 -2.21 -6.00
C THR A 210 -19.06 -2.77 -5.84
N TYR A 211 -18.70 -3.26 -4.66
CA TYR A 211 -17.41 -3.93 -4.42
C TYR A 211 -17.20 -5.09 -5.39
N ALA A 212 -18.20 -5.97 -5.52
CA ALA A 212 -18.10 -7.13 -6.39
C ALA A 212 -17.90 -6.70 -7.85
N GLN A 213 -18.72 -5.78 -8.38
CA GLN A 213 -18.61 -5.26 -9.75
C GLN A 213 -17.25 -4.64 -10.02
N THR A 214 -16.81 -3.74 -9.15
CA THR A 214 -15.53 -3.05 -9.33
C THR A 214 -14.36 -4.04 -9.28
N SER A 215 -14.39 -5.01 -8.35
CA SER A 215 -13.37 -6.07 -8.30
C SER A 215 -13.37 -6.92 -9.58
N PHE A 216 -14.55 -7.31 -10.07
CA PHE A 216 -14.70 -8.12 -11.28
C PHE A 216 -14.09 -7.45 -12.52
N PHE A 217 -14.37 -6.16 -12.73
CA PHE A 217 -13.80 -5.43 -13.86
C PHE A 217 -12.31 -5.16 -13.69
N ALA A 218 -11.86 -4.80 -12.47
CA ALA A 218 -10.44 -4.61 -12.16
C ALA A 218 -9.62 -5.91 -12.36
N ASN A 219 -10.24 -7.07 -12.13
CA ASN A 219 -9.63 -8.39 -12.30
C ASN A 219 -9.92 -9.01 -13.69
N ASN A 220 -10.11 -8.19 -14.73
CA ASN A 220 -10.29 -8.65 -16.12
C ASN A 220 -11.44 -9.66 -16.30
N GLY A 221 -12.55 -9.43 -15.60
CA GLY A 221 -13.75 -10.25 -15.61
C GLY A 221 -13.65 -11.52 -14.77
N ILE A 222 -12.62 -11.67 -13.94
CA ILE A 222 -12.50 -12.79 -13.00
C ILE A 222 -13.30 -12.46 -11.74
N LEU A 223 -14.31 -13.28 -11.45
CA LEU A 223 -15.04 -13.20 -10.19
C LEU A 223 -14.28 -14.00 -9.12
N ASP A 224 -13.44 -13.30 -8.35
CA ASP A 224 -12.72 -13.92 -7.23
C ASP A 224 -13.66 -14.44 -6.14
N ASN A 225 -13.14 -15.29 -5.24
CA ASN A 225 -13.95 -15.91 -4.18
C ASN A 225 -14.60 -14.90 -3.22
N THR A 226 -13.92 -13.80 -2.93
CA THR A 226 -14.41 -12.73 -2.04
C THR A 226 -15.59 -12.00 -2.67
N ALA A 227 -15.45 -11.56 -3.92
CA ALA A 227 -16.52 -10.93 -4.70
C ALA A 227 -17.68 -11.91 -4.93
N LYS A 228 -17.39 -13.18 -5.26
CA LYS A 228 -18.40 -14.23 -5.40
C LYS A 228 -19.21 -14.41 -4.12
N ASN A 229 -18.55 -14.48 -2.97
CA ASN A 229 -19.23 -14.60 -1.67
C ASN A 229 -20.09 -13.38 -1.35
N ALA A 230 -19.63 -12.17 -1.67
CA ALA A 230 -20.43 -10.96 -1.52
C ALA A 230 -21.72 -11.00 -2.36
N VAL A 231 -21.60 -11.42 -3.63
CA VAL A 231 -22.76 -11.60 -4.53
C VAL A 231 -23.70 -12.69 -4.04
N LEU A 232 -23.16 -13.82 -3.58
CA LEU A 232 -23.97 -14.91 -3.01
C LEU A 232 -24.72 -14.48 -1.74
N GLU A 233 -24.11 -13.65 -0.89
CA GLU A 233 -24.78 -13.11 0.30
C GLU A 233 -25.96 -12.21 -0.06
N ILE A 234 -25.81 -11.37 -1.09
CA ILE A 234 -26.92 -10.59 -1.66
C ILE A 234 -28.04 -11.52 -2.14
N LEU A 235 -27.71 -12.63 -2.80
CA LEU A 235 -28.70 -13.60 -3.29
C LEU A 235 -29.37 -14.41 -2.16
N LYS A 236 -28.79 -14.48 -0.96
CA LYS A 236 -29.47 -15.08 0.20
C LYS A 236 -30.60 -14.19 0.70
N THR A 237 -30.38 -12.87 0.74
CA THR A 237 -31.37 -11.90 1.23
C THR A 237 -32.35 -11.50 0.14
N THR A 238 -31.86 -11.36 -1.10
CA THR A 238 -32.61 -10.96 -2.29
C THR A 238 -32.34 -11.96 -3.43
N PRO A 239 -33.01 -13.14 -3.42
CA PRO A 239 -32.77 -14.21 -4.40
C PRO A 239 -32.96 -13.81 -5.86
N ASP A 240 -33.76 -12.79 -6.08
CA ASP A 240 -34.18 -12.29 -7.39
C ASP A 240 -33.39 -11.05 -7.83
N HIS A 241 -32.29 -10.71 -7.15
CA HIS A 241 -31.51 -9.52 -7.48
C HIS A 241 -30.85 -9.65 -8.88
N GLU A 242 -31.39 -8.92 -9.87
CA GLU A 242 -31.02 -9.05 -11.28
C GLU A 242 -29.50 -8.89 -11.53
N GLY A 243 -28.89 -7.85 -10.96
CA GLY A 243 -27.45 -7.60 -11.11
C GLY A 243 -26.57 -8.72 -10.53
N ALA A 244 -26.93 -9.26 -9.37
CA ALA A 244 -26.21 -10.35 -8.72
C ALA A 244 -26.32 -11.65 -9.52
N LEU A 245 -27.52 -11.97 -10.04
CA LEU A 245 -27.72 -13.14 -10.93
C LEU A 245 -26.90 -13.02 -12.21
N MET A 246 -26.90 -11.85 -12.85
CA MET A 246 -26.09 -11.61 -14.06
C MET A 246 -24.60 -11.72 -13.76
N MET A 247 -24.14 -11.18 -12.63
CA MET A 247 -22.75 -11.24 -12.24
C MET A 247 -22.29 -12.67 -11.96
N MET A 248 -23.12 -13.50 -11.32
CA MET A 248 -22.86 -14.93 -11.17
C MET A 248 -22.78 -15.62 -12.54
N ALA A 249 -23.71 -15.34 -13.45
CA ALA A 249 -23.68 -15.90 -14.81
C ALA A 249 -22.37 -15.55 -15.54
N MET A 250 -21.96 -14.29 -15.53
CA MET A 250 -20.72 -13.84 -16.18
C MET A 250 -19.48 -14.44 -15.51
N GLY A 251 -19.45 -14.50 -14.18
CA GLY A 251 -18.35 -15.10 -13.42
C GLY A 251 -18.18 -16.59 -13.72
N GLU A 252 -19.28 -17.35 -13.72
CA GLU A 252 -19.26 -18.77 -14.06
C GLU A 252 -18.89 -19.02 -15.52
N MET A 253 -19.36 -18.17 -16.44
CA MET A 253 -18.98 -18.21 -17.86
C MET A 253 -17.47 -17.99 -18.03
N ARG A 254 -16.91 -16.99 -17.33
CA ARG A 254 -15.45 -16.73 -17.35
C ARG A 254 -14.65 -17.87 -16.75
N ALA A 255 -15.17 -18.50 -15.69
CA ALA A 255 -14.56 -19.67 -15.06
C ALA A 255 -14.67 -20.95 -15.90
N GLY A 256 -15.40 -20.93 -17.03
CA GLY A 256 -15.63 -22.09 -17.89
C GLY A 256 -16.74 -23.02 -17.39
N ASN A 257 -17.44 -22.66 -16.31
CA ASN A 257 -18.55 -23.42 -15.74
C ASN A 257 -19.86 -23.13 -16.50
N LEU A 258 -19.91 -23.54 -17.77
CA LEU A 258 -20.99 -23.16 -18.70
C LEU A 258 -22.39 -23.60 -18.22
N ASP A 259 -22.50 -24.76 -17.56
CA ASP A 259 -23.78 -25.22 -17.01
C ASP A 259 -24.28 -24.35 -15.85
N ALA A 260 -23.38 -23.94 -14.96
CA ALA A 260 -23.71 -23.02 -13.88
C ALA A 260 -24.10 -21.64 -14.44
N ALA A 261 -23.38 -21.15 -15.45
CA ALA A 261 -23.70 -19.90 -16.13
C ALA A 261 -25.11 -19.93 -16.73
N LYS A 262 -25.46 -21.00 -17.48
CA LYS A 262 -26.81 -21.20 -18.03
C LYS A 262 -27.88 -21.25 -16.94
N ALA A 263 -27.61 -21.92 -15.82
CA ALA A 263 -28.54 -21.99 -14.71
C ALA A 263 -28.83 -20.61 -14.08
N TRP A 264 -27.80 -19.77 -13.92
CA TRP A 264 -27.98 -18.39 -13.44
C TRP A 264 -28.75 -17.51 -14.43
N ILE A 265 -28.46 -17.61 -15.73
CA ILE A 265 -29.19 -16.90 -16.77
C ILE A 265 -30.65 -17.33 -16.80
N ALA A 266 -30.94 -18.62 -16.69
CA ALA A 266 -32.30 -19.14 -16.64
C ALA A 266 -33.10 -18.56 -15.47
N ARG A 267 -32.51 -18.50 -14.27
CA ARG A 267 -33.13 -17.87 -13.10
C ARG A 267 -33.42 -16.38 -13.34
N LEU A 268 -32.43 -15.64 -13.85
CA LEU A 268 -32.60 -14.22 -14.19
C LEU A 268 -33.71 -14.01 -15.21
N ARG A 269 -33.73 -14.81 -16.28
CA ARG A 269 -34.75 -14.77 -17.33
C ARG A 269 -36.14 -15.02 -16.77
N THR A 270 -36.30 -16.03 -15.90
CA THR A 270 -37.59 -16.31 -15.24
C THR A 270 -38.07 -15.14 -14.40
N HIS A 271 -37.17 -14.46 -13.67
CA HIS A 271 -37.53 -13.28 -12.89
C HIS A 271 -37.94 -12.10 -13.80
N VAL A 272 -37.12 -11.77 -14.81
CA VAL A 272 -37.39 -10.67 -15.75
C VAL A 272 -38.71 -10.88 -16.50
N ALA A 273 -39.04 -12.11 -16.89
CA ALA A 273 -40.29 -12.44 -17.58
C ALA A 273 -41.55 -12.25 -16.71
N LYS A 274 -41.43 -12.26 -15.38
CA LYS A 274 -42.55 -12.07 -14.45
C LYS A 274 -42.83 -10.59 -14.13
N LYS A 275 -41.89 -9.68 -14.43
CA LYS A 275 -42.09 -8.24 -14.21
C LYS A 275 -43.06 -7.64 -15.23
N SER A 276 -43.81 -6.64 -14.81
CA SER A 276 -44.67 -5.86 -15.69
C SER A 276 -43.87 -4.93 -16.62
N GLY A 277 -44.47 -4.62 -17.78
CA GLY A 277 -43.87 -3.77 -18.82
C GLY A 277 -43.22 -4.55 -19.97
N ASP A 278 -42.82 -3.85 -21.02
CA ASP A 278 -42.10 -4.46 -22.15
C ASP A 278 -40.66 -4.79 -21.74
N ARG A 279 -40.31 -6.07 -21.79
CA ARG A 279 -38.99 -6.64 -21.49
C ARG A 279 -38.45 -7.51 -22.62
N SER A 280 -39.05 -7.43 -23.80
CA SER A 280 -38.69 -8.24 -24.98
C SER A 280 -37.20 -8.17 -25.28
N GLN A 281 -36.62 -6.97 -25.29
CA GLN A 281 -35.19 -6.76 -25.55
C GLN A 281 -34.27 -7.41 -24.50
N ALA A 282 -34.62 -7.31 -23.22
CA ALA A 282 -33.83 -7.92 -22.14
C ALA A 282 -33.88 -9.45 -22.23
N LEU A 283 -35.07 -10.02 -22.46
CA LEU A 283 -35.24 -11.46 -22.65
C LEU A 283 -34.48 -11.97 -23.88
N GLN A 284 -34.55 -11.25 -25.01
CA GLN A 284 -33.79 -11.57 -26.21
C GLN A 284 -32.28 -11.56 -25.94
N SER A 285 -31.78 -10.56 -25.20
CA SER A 285 -30.35 -10.49 -24.86
C SER A 285 -29.88 -11.68 -24.00
N LEU A 286 -30.73 -12.16 -23.08
CA LEU A 286 -30.45 -13.35 -22.29
C LEU A 286 -30.52 -14.64 -23.12
N ASP A 287 -31.43 -14.71 -24.08
CA ASP A 287 -31.56 -15.83 -25.02
C ASP A 287 -30.35 -15.89 -25.97
N GLU A 288 -29.88 -14.75 -26.48
CA GLU A 288 -28.66 -14.64 -27.27
C GLU A 288 -27.41 -15.02 -26.46
N LEU A 289 -27.31 -14.60 -25.20
CA LEU A 289 -26.22 -14.99 -24.32
C LEU A 289 -26.20 -16.50 -24.09
N THR A 290 -27.37 -17.11 -23.86
CA THR A 290 -27.51 -18.57 -23.71
C THR A 290 -27.12 -19.29 -25.00
N ALA A 291 -27.53 -18.77 -26.16
CA ALA A 291 -27.16 -19.33 -27.47
C ALA A 291 -25.65 -19.30 -27.70
N LYS A 292 -24.97 -18.18 -27.35
CA LYS A 292 -23.50 -18.07 -27.42
C LYS A 292 -22.80 -19.09 -26.50
N ILE A 293 -23.31 -19.26 -25.28
CA ILE A 293 -22.77 -20.28 -24.36
C ILE A 293 -22.95 -21.68 -24.93
N ASN A 294 -24.11 -21.99 -25.52
CA ASN A 294 -24.35 -23.27 -26.17
C ASN A 294 -23.41 -23.48 -27.37
N GLU A 295 -23.20 -22.47 -28.22
CA GLU A 295 -22.26 -22.55 -29.34
C GLU A 295 -20.82 -22.81 -28.84
N GLN A 296 -20.38 -22.08 -27.81
CA GLN A 296 -19.09 -22.28 -27.18
C GLN A 296 -18.96 -23.69 -26.59
N GLU A 297 -20.00 -24.20 -25.92
CA GLU A 297 -20.04 -25.55 -25.38
C GLU A 297 -19.95 -26.61 -26.50
N GLN A 298 -20.63 -26.41 -27.63
CA GLN A 298 -20.51 -27.30 -28.80
C GLN A 298 -19.10 -27.30 -29.37
N LYS A 299 -18.48 -26.12 -29.53
CA LYS A 299 -17.08 -26.01 -29.96
C LYS A 299 -16.15 -26.78 -29.02
N ILE A 300 -16.36 -26.70 -27.70
CA ILE A 300 -15.59 -27.45 -26.70
C ILE A 300 -15.85 -28.97 -26.80
N LYS A 301 -17.10 -29.40 -26.98
CA LYS A 301 -17.46 -30.83 -27.12
C LYS A 301 -16.87 -31.49 -28.36
N GLN A 302 -16.61 -30.72 -29.41
CA GLN A 302 -15.90 -31.19 -30.61
C GLN A 302 -14.37 -31.13 -30.47
N GLY A 303 -13.88 -30.93 -29.24
CA GLY A 303 -12.47 -30.99 -28.91
C GLY A 303 -11.91 -32.39 -28.69
N VAL A 304 -10.58 -32.45 -28.58
CA VAL A 304 -9.79 -33.63 -28.24
C VAL A 304 -8.99 -33.32 -26.98
N VAL A 305 -9.13 -34.16 -25.95
CA VAL A 305 -8.38 -34.08 -24.70
C VAL A 305 -7.07 -34.86 -24.84
N ILE A 306 -5.95 -34.17 -24.75
CA ILE A 306 -4.61 -34.72 -24.94
C ILE A 306 -3.92 -34.80 -23.59
N SER A 307 -3.63 -36.01 -23.12
CA SER A 307 -2.77 -36.24 -21.95
C SER A 307 -1.31 -36.20 -22.41
N VAL A 308 -0.57 -35.17 -22.02
CA VAL A 308 0.86 -35.03 -22.31
C VAL A 308 1.66 -35.52 -21.10
N PHE A 309 2.60 -36.43 -21.35
CA PHE A 309 3.57 -36.96 -20.40
C PHE A 309 4.98 -36.54 -20.80
N VAL A 310 5.87 -36.46 -19.82
CA VAL A 310 7.30 -36.22 -20.05
C VAL A 310 8.09 -37.34 -19.37
N ASP A 311 9.00 -37.94 -20.12
CA ASP A 311 9.90 -38.95 -19.57
C ASP A 311 10.77 -38.36 -18.45
N LYS A 312 10.96 -39.13 -17.38
CA LYS A 312 11.69 -38.68 -16.18
C LYS A 312 13.11 -38.19 -16.47
N SER A 313 13.77 -38.74 -17.48
CA SER A 313 15.11 -38.32 -17.90
C SER A 313 15.13 -36.90 -18.48
N LEU A 314 14.05 -36.48 -19.12
CA LEU A 314 13.94 -35.17 -19.78
C LEU A 314 13.39 -34.08 -18.85
N LEU A 315 12.74 -34.45 -17.73
CA LEU A 315 12.28 -33.49 -16.71
C LEU A 315 13.43 -32.61 -16.17
N ALA A 316 14.63 -33.17 -16.05
CA ALA A 316 15.82 -32.43 -15.58
C ALA A 316 16.33 -31.39 -16.59
N GLU A 317 15.98 -31.55 -17.88
CA GLU A 317 16.39 -30.63 -18.94
C GLU A 317 15.42 -29.46 -19.12
N MET A 318 14.25 -29.50 -18.48
CA MET A 318 13.23 -28.46 -18.58
C MET A 318 13.57 -27.23 -17.74
N GLN A 319 13.33 -26.04 -18.29
CA GLN A 319 13.42 -24.78 -17.57
C GLN A 319 12.03 -24.17 -17.34
N LYS A 320 11.91 -23.33 -16.30
CA LYS A 320 10.63 -22.63 -15.99
C LYS A 320 10.16 -21.69 -17.10
N THR A 321 11.08 -21.25 -17.95
CA THR A 321 10.83 -20.38 -19.10
C THR A 321 10.46 -21.14 -20.37
N ASP A 322 10.60 -22.47 -20.38
CA ASP A 322 10.28 -23.29 -21.55
C ASP A 322 8.78 -23.26 -21.83
N THR A 323 8.42 -23.39 -23.11
CA THR A 323 7.03 -23.31 -23.58
C THR A 323 6.60 -24.64 -24.19
N LEU A 324 5.46 -25.18 -23.78
CA LEU A 324 4.82 -26.33 -24.40
C LEU A 324 3.91 -25.88 -25.54
N PHE A 325 4.10 -26.44 -26.73
CA PHE A 325 3.19 -26.33 -27.85
C PHE A 325 2.52 -27.67 -28.10
N VAL A 326 1.19 -27.69 -28.12
CA VAL A 326 0.38 -28.86 -28.50
C VAL A 326 -0.44 -28.47 -29.72
N SER A 327 -0.42 -29.28 -30.77
CA SER A 327 -1.13 -29.00 -32.02
C SER A 327 -1.77 -30.25 -32.62
N ILE A 328 -2.87 -30.03 -33.34
CA ILE A 328 -3.54 -31.05 -34.16
C ILE A 328 -3.52 -30.57 -35.61
N SER A 329 -3.06 -31.42 -36.51
CA SER A 329 -2.83 -31.09 -37.93
C SER A 329 -3.17 -32.27 -38.83
N ASP A 330 -3.28 -32.05 -40.13
CA ASP A 330 -3.44 -33.14 -41.09
C ASP A 330 -2.19 -34.03 -41.12
N SER A 331 -2.39 -35.34 -41.28
CA SER A 331 -1.34 -36.33 -41.52
C SER A 331 -0.43 -35.98 -42.69
N GLN A 332 -0.97 -35.35 -43.74
CA GLN A 332 -0.25 -34.93 -44.94
C GLN A 332 0.55 -33.65 -44.74
N GLY A 333 0.51 -33.07 -43.52
CA GLY A 333 1.12 -31.79 -43.21
C GLY A 333 0.20 -30.60 -43.55
N GLY A 334 0.70 -29.40 -43.31
CA GLY A 334 -0.04 -28.15 -43.48
C GLY A 334 -0.26 -27.40 -42.18
N ALA A 335 -1.09 -26.36 -42.25
CA ALA A 335 -1.43 -25.56 -41.08
C ALA A 335 -2.19 -26.41 -40.04
N PRO A 336 -1.97 -26.19 -38.74
CA PRO A 336 -2.71 -26.90 -37.70
C PRO A 336 -4.17 -26.43 -37.63
N TYR A 337 -5.08 -27.37 -37.33
CA TYR A 337 -6.50 -27.11 -37.07
C TYR A 337 -6.74 -26.51 -35.68
N ALA A 338 -5.90 -26.87 -34.72
CA ALA A 338 -5.97 -26.35 -33.35
C ALA A 338 -4.55 -26.32 -32.77
N VAL A 339 -4.21 -25.23 -32.07
CA VAL A 339 -2.91 -25.07 -31.39
C VAL A 339 -3.10 -24.43 -30.03
N LYS A 340 -2.41 -24.95 -29.02
CA LYS A 340 -2.38 -24.38 -27.67
C LYS A 340 -0.93 -24.18 -27.22
N LYS A 341 -0.65 -22.98 -26.71
CA LYS A 341 0.63 -22.59 -26.12
C LYS A 341 0.47 -22.55 -24.60
N LEU A 342 1.30 -23.31 -23.88
CA LEU A 342 1.24 -23.47 -22.42
C LEU A 342 2.64 -23.30 -21.82
N SER A 343 2.70 -23.06 -20.51
CA SER A 343 3.98 -23.09 -19.81
C SER A 343 4.43 -24.54 -19.63
N ALA A 344 5.68 -24.85 -19.99
CA ALA A 344 6.21 -26.20 -19.76
C ALA A 344 6.33 -26.52 -18.26
N ASN A 345 6.34 -25.51 -17.39
CA ASN A 345 6.38 -25.70 -15.94
C ASN A 345 5.14 -26.47 -15.40
N GLU A 346 4.01 -26.45 -16.11
CA GLU A 346 2.80 -27.20 -15.74
C GLU A 346 2.99 -28.73 -15.85
N LEU A 347 3.98 -29.20 -16.63
CA LEU A 347 4.31 -30.62 -16.81
C LEU A 347 5.24 -31.18 -15.72
N THR A 348 5.71 -30.36 -14.78
CA THR A 348 6.63 -30.80 -13.70
C THR A 348 6.02 -31.85 -12.76
N SER A 349 4.69 -31.94 -12.71
CA SER A 349 3.94 -33.01 -12.02
C SER A 349 3.91 -34.36 -12.77
N GLY A 350 4.47 -34.41 -13.99
CA GLY A 350 4.61 -35.62 -14.82
C GLY A 350 3.45 -35.89 -15.77
N LYS A 351 2.32 -35.16 -15.67
CA LYS A 351 1.18 -35.28 -16.57
C LYS A 351 0.43 -33.96 -16.68
N LEU A 352 0.07 -33.57 -17.89
CA LEU A 352 -0.80 -32.43 -18.17
C LEU A 352 -1.93 -32.84 -19.12
N ASN A 353 -3.18 -32.52 -18.76
CA ASN A 353 -4.31 -32.70 -19.66
C ASN A 353 -4.58 -31.40 -20.41
N VAL A 354 -4.50 -31.43 -21.73
CA VAL A 354 -4.70 -30.28 -22.60
C VAL A 354 -5.91 -30.55 -23.49
N SER A 355 -6.97 -29.77 -23.34
CA SER A 355 -8.09 -29.82 -24.29
C SER A 355 -7.80 -28.91 -25.47
N LEU A 356 -7.84 -29.43 -26.70
CA LEU A 356 -7.84 -28.64 -27.92
C LEU A 356 -9.19 -28.74 -28.61
N SER A 357 -9.77 -27.60 -28.98
CA SER A 357 -11.08 -27.53 -29.63
C SER A 357 -11.09 -26.51 -30.76
N ASP A 358 -12.26 -26.29 -31.37
CA ASP A 358 -12.42 -25.24 -32.39
C ASP A 358 -12.13 -23.83 -31.87
N LEU A 359 -12.16 -23.63 -30.54
CA LEU A 359 -11.76 -22.37 -29.92
C LEU A 359 -10.24 -22.10 -30.03
N ASP A 360 -9.46 -23.15 -30.31
CA ASP A 360 -8.00 -23.10 -30.44
C ASP A 360 -7.56 -23.06 -31.92
N ALA A 361 -8.51 -22.87 -32.85
CA ALA A 361 -8.23 -22.73 -34.28
C ALA A 361 -7.67 -21.33 -34.61
N MET A 362 -6.62 -21.28 -35.43
CA MET A 362 -6.02 -19.99 -35.85
C MET A 362 -6.79 -19.31 -36.98
N MET A 363 -7.61 -20.05 -37.73
CA MET A 363 -8.42 -19.53 -38.83
C MET A 363 -9.87 -19.99 -38.64
N PRO A 364 -10.89 -19.10 -38.81
CA PRO A 364 -12.28 -19.41 -38.52
C PRO A 364 -12.85 -20.64 -39.25
N GLU A 365 -12.42 -20.87 -40.49
CA GLU A 365 -12.90 -21.98 -41.34
C GLU A 365 -11.99 -23.23 -41.30
N HIS A 366 -10.83 -23.14 -40.63
CA HIS A 366 -9.85 -24.23 -40.54
C HIS A 366 -9.87 -24.84 -39.14
N THR A 367 -11.00 -25.43 -38.77
CA THR A 367 -11.27 -25.93 -37.42
C THR A 367 -11.09 -27.44 -37.30
N LEU A 368 -11.03 -27.92 -36.06
CA LEU A 368 -10.91 -29.34 -35.75
C LEU A 368 -12.17 -30.11 -36.19
N SER A 369 -13.35 -29.54 -35.93
CA SER A 369 -14.64 -30.08 -36.36
C SER A 369 -14.73 -30.21 -37.88
N ALA A 370 -14.32 -29.20 -38.64
CA ALA A 370 -14.33 -29.23 -40.11
C ALA A 370 -13.46 -30.37 -40.66
N ALA A 371 -12.28 -30.57 -40.08
CA ALA A 371 -11.37 -31.64 -40.47
C ALA A 371 -11.93 -33.04 -40.16
N GLN A 372 -12.52 -33.21 -38.96
CA GLN A 372 -13.19 -34.44 -38.56
C GLN A 372 -14.37 -34.77 -39.48
N ASN A 373 -15.19 -33.77 -39.83
CA ASN A 373 -16.34 -33.92 -40.71
C ASN A 373 -15.93 -34.25 -42.16
N ALA A 374 -14.83 -33.66 -42.65
CA ALA A 374 -14.22 -34.00 -43.94
C ALA A 374 -13.53 -35.38 -43.94
N GLY A 375 -13.47 -36.06 -42.79
CA GLY A 375 -12.88 -37.38 -42.65
C GLY A 375 -11.37 -37.40 -42.83
N LYS A 376 -10.69 -36.28 -42.54
CA LYS A 376 -9.23 -36.17 -42.57
C LYS A 376 -8.59 -37.03 -41.48
N GLU A 377 -7.39 -37.52 -41.77
CA GLU A 377 -6.56 -38.22 -40.80
C GLU A 377 -5.74 -37.19 -40.03
N LEU A 378 -5.94 -37.14 -38.71
CA LEU A 378 -5.41 -36.09 -37.85
C LEU A 378 -4.22 -36.62 -37.05
N ILE A 379 -3.16 -35.82 -36.96
CA ILE A 379 -1.98 -36.10 -36.15
C ILE A 379 -1.87 -35.06 -35.04
N VAL A 380 -1.75 -35.55 -33.82
CA VAL A 380 -1.42 -34.76 -32.63
C VAL A 380 0.08 -34.71 -32.45
N ARG A 381 0.62 -33.50 -32.28
CA ARG A 381 2.03 -33.23 -32.02
C ARG A 381 2.15 -32.42 -30.73
N ALA A 382 3.20 -32.67 -29.96
CA ALA A 382 3.58 -31.81 -28.86
C ALA A 382 5.10 -31.63 -28.84
N HIS A 383 5.56 -30.45 -28.47
CA HIS A 383 6.96 -30.20 -28.19
C HIS A 383 7.14 -29.11 -27.14
N ILE A 384 8.25 -29.18 -26.41
CA ILE A 384 8.70 -28.14 -25.48
C ILE A 384 9.79 -27.34 -26.17
N SER A 385 9.49 -26.07 -26.47
CA SER A 385 10.41 -25.12 -27.05
C SER A 385 11.20 -24.39 -25.96
N LYS A 386 12.54 -24.42 -26.09
CA LYS A 386 13.45 -23.68 -25.21
C LYS A 386 13.57 -22.20 -25.58
N SER A 387 13.40 -21.88 -26.86
CA SER A 387 13.41 -20.50 -27.38
C SER A 387 12.06 -19.80 -27.29
N GLY A 388 10.98 -20.56 -27.02
CA GLY A 388 9.62 -20.05 -26.94
C GLY A 388 8.94 -19.82 -28.30
N THR A 389 9.57 -20.25 -29.40
CA THR A 389 9.02 -20.16 -30.75
C THR A 389 8.22 -21.41 -31.13
N ALA A 390 7.15 -21.25 -31.90
CA ALA A 390 6.30 -22.38 -32.31
C ALA A 390 6.96 -23.35 -33.30
N ALA A 391 8.02 -22.90 -34.00
CA ALA A 391 8.82 -23.77 -34.85
C ALA A 391 9.80 -24.56 -33.99
N THR A 392 9.86 -25.88 -34.22
CA THR A 392 10.82 -26.76 -33.56
C THR A 392 12.25 -26.35 -33.91
N GLN A 393 13.09 -26.22 -32.89
CA GLN A 393 14.51 -25.94 -33.00
C GLN A 393 15.36 -27.05 -32.39
N LYS A 394 16.64 -27.05 -32.72
CA LYS A 394 17.62 -27.98 -32.14
C LYS A 394 17.65 -27.85 -30.62
N GLY A 395 17.54 -28.98 -29.91
CA GLY A 395 17.50 -29.04 -28.45
C GLY A 395 16.10 -28.93 -27.81
N ASP A 396 15.05 -28.74 -28.61
CA ASP A 396 13.66 -28.81 -28.12
C ASP A 396 13.28 -30.25 -27.77
N LEU A 397 12.37 -30.45 -26.81
CA LEU A 397 11.90 -31.78 -26.43
C LEU A 397 10.67 -32.16 -27.24
N LEU A 398 10.70 -33.29 -27.93
CA LEU A 398 9.67 -33.74 -28.85
C LEU A 398 8.86 -34.90 -28.29
N ALA A 399 7.54 -34.86 -28.54
CA ALA A 399 6.67 -36.01 -28.38
C ALA A 399 6.60 -36.85 -29.66
N SER A 400 6.47 -38.16 -29.48
CA SER A 400 6.15 -39.06 -30.59
C SER A 400 4.74 -38.73 -31.12
N PRO A 401 4.58 -38.37 -32.41
CA PRO A 401 3.28 -37.97 -32.96
C PRO A 401 2.30 -39.15 -32.96
N ILE A 402 1.03 -38.86 -32.69
CA ILE A 402 -0.04 -39.87 -32.68
C ILE A 402 -1.12 -39.50 -33.68
N VAL A 403 -1.50 -40.48 -34.48
CA VAL A 403 -2.66 -40.40 -35.35
C VAL A 403 -3.92 -40.66 -34.50
N ILE A 404 -4.91 -39.78 -34.59
CA ILE A 404 -6.20 -39.96 -33.93
C ILE A 404 -7.27 -40.35 -34.95
N GLY A 405 -8.08 -41.34 -34.58
CA GLY A 405 -9.15 -41.85 -35.43
C GLY A 405 -10.33 -40.89 -35.57
N LYS A 406 -11.20 -41.14 -36.56
CA LYS A 406 -12.45 -40.38 -36.74
C LYS A 406 -13.29 -40.48 -35.45
N LYS A 407 -13.56 -39.33 -34.82
CA LYS A 407 -14.29 -39.18 -33.54
C LYS A 407 -13.53 -39.60 -32.27
N GLN A 408 -12.22 -39.83 -32.34
CA GLN A 408 -11.43 -40.05 -31.14
C GLN A 408 -11.27 -38.72 -30.38
N GLN A 409 -11.80 -38.66 -29.16
CA GLN A 409 -11.81 -37.46 -28.31
C GLN A 409 -10.68 -37.44 -27.26
N THR A 410 -9.84 -38.48 -27.24
CA THR A 410 -8.71 -38.57 -26.30
C THR A 410 -7.44 -39.04 -27.00
N ALA A 411 -6.30 -38.46 -26.63
CA ALA A 411 -4.99 -38.89 -27.09
C ALA A 411 -3.97 -38.80 -25.95
N GLU A 412 -2.92 -39.62 -26.01
CA GLU A 412 -1.86 -39.64 -25.00
C GLU A 412 -0.50 -39.43 -25.66
N LEU A 413 0.15 -38.30 -25.44
CA LEU A 413 1.47 -38.03 -26.00
C LEU A 413 2.55 -38.20 -24.94
N ASN A 414 3.66 -38.84 -25.31
CA ASN A 414 4.85 -38.91 -24.45
C ASN A 414 6.01 -38.14 -25.09
N ILE A 415 6.56 -37.17 -24.34
CA ILE A 415 7.76 -36.42 -24.68
C ILE A 415 8.97 -37.24 -24.27
N ASN A 416 9.66 -37.80 -25.26
CA ASN A 416 10.70 -38.80 -25.09
C ASN A 416 11.92 -38.59 -26.01
N GLN A 417 11.95 -37.53 -26.81
CA GLN A 417 13.02 -37.26 -27.77
C GLN A 417 13.54 -35.83 -27.63
N VAL A 418 14.79 -35.61 -28.04
CA VAL A 418 15.40 -34.28 -28.17
C VAL A 418 15.59 -33.99 -29.66
N ALA A 419 15.18 -32.81 -30.11
CA ALA A 419 15.33 -32.37 -31.48
C ALA A 419 16.82 -32.24 -31.86
N PRO A 420 17.25 -32.83 -33.00
CA PRO A 420 18.66 -32.98 -33.38
C PRO A 420 19.39 -31.68 -33.77
#